data_AF-A0A537TX72-F1
#
_entry.id   AF-A0A537TX72-F1
#
_cell.length_a   1.000
_cell.length_b   1.000
_cell.length_c   1.000
_cell.angle_alpha   90.00
_cell.angle_beta   90.00
_cell.angle_gamma   90.00
#
_symmetry.space_group_name_H-M   'P 1'
#
loop_
_entity.id
_entity.type
_entity.pdbx_description
1 polymer ?
#
loop_
_entity_poly.entity_id
_entity_poly.type
_entity_poly.pdbx_seq_one_letter_code
_entity_poly.pdbx_strand_id
1 'polypeptide(L)'
;PWLSTSATNLAIAALVATMIWLVGIGPFLLVHLPIMLLAASAGVWLFYIQHQFENTAWAHTHAWNLQEAALHGSSHYALPSLLRWFTANIGIHHVHHLCSRIPYYRLPLVLREHPELEGIGRLTLLQSLRCVRLALWDEGQKRLVSFREVRRHYASV
;
A
#
# COMPACT_ATOMS: atom_id res chain seq x y z
N PRO A 1 7.09 -1.66 26.37
CA PRO A 1 6.39 -1.08 25.20
C PRO A 1 5.88 0.35 25.45
N TRP A 2 5.00 0.54 26.44
CA TRP A 2 4.37 1.84 26.72
C TRP A 2 5.34 2.96 27.04
N LEU A 3 6.38 2.70 27.83
CA LEU A 3 7.39 3.72 28.16
C LEU A 3 8.09 4.26 26.90
N SER A 4 8.48 3.38 25.97
CA SER A 4 9.13 3.78 24.71
C SER A 4 8.18 4.60 23.84
N THR A 5 6.92 4.18 23.72
CA THR A 5 5.91 4.90 22.95
C THR A 5 5.63 6.27 23.56
N SER A 6 5.41 6.35 24.87
CA SER A 6 5.15 7.60 25.57
C SER A 6 6.35 8.55 25.52
N ALA A 7 7.58 8.04 25.66
CA ALA A 7 8.79 8.84 25.52
C ALA A 7 8.94 9.41 24.10
N THR A 8 8.65 8.61 23.08
CA THR A 8 8.68 9.07 21.68
C THR A 8 7.62 10.14 21.43
N ASN A 9 6.39 9.95 21.95
CA ASN A 9 5.33 10.94 21.84
C ASN A 9 5.69 12.26 22.54
N LEU A 10 6.28 12.19 23.74
CA LEU A 10 6.74 13.37 24.47
C LEU A 10 7.87 14.09 23.72
N ALA A 11 8.83 13.34 23.16
CA ALA A 11 9.91 13.91 22.36
C ALA A 11 9.39 14.62 21.11
N ILE A 12 8.42 14.02 20.40
CA ILE A 12 7.76 14.65 19.26
C ILE A 12 7.02 15.92 19.69
N ALA A 13 6.25 15.87 20.77
CA ALA A 13 5.52 17.03 21.28
C ALA A 13 6.47 18.18 21.66
N ALA A 14 7.58 17.87 22.35
CA ALA A 14 8.61 18.84 22.70
C ALA A 14 9.29 19.44 21.46
N LEU A 15 9.60 18.63 20.45
CA LEU A 15 10.17 19.11 19.18
C LEU A 15 9.21 20.05 18.46
N VAL A 16 7.93 19.68 18.34
CA VAL A 16 6.89 20.50 17.70
C VAL A 16 6.71 21.81 18.46
N ALA A 17 6.58 21.76 19.79
CA ALA A 17 6.44 22.96 20.62
C ALA A 17 7.65 23.89 20.49
N THR A 18 8.86 23.34 20.49
CA THR A 18 10.11 24.10 20.31
C THR A 18 10.14 24.77 18.94
N MET A 19 9.76 24.07 17.88
CA MET A 19 9.72 24.63 16.53
C MET A 19 8.67 25.74 16.40
N ILE A 20 7.47 25.52 16.94
CA ILE A 20 6.41 26.56 16.98
C ILE A 20 6.91 27.79 17.75
N TRP A 21 7.61 27.60 18.87
CA TRP A 21 8.17 28.70 19.65
C TRP A 21 9.25 29.47 18.88
N LEU A 22 10.14 28.78 18.15
CA LEU A 22 11.23 29.39 17.39
C LEU A 22 10.76 30.14 16.13
N VAL A 23 9.81 29.58 15.38
CA VAL A 23 9.44 30.09 14.04
C VAL A 23 8.03 30.70 13.97
N GLY A 24 7.24 30.55 15.04
CA GLY A 24 5.83 30.91 15.07
C GLY A 24 4.92 29.84 14.48
N ILE A 25 3.67 29.81 14.96
CA ILE A 25 2.69 28.79 14.55
C ILE A 25 2.31 28.88 13.06
N GLY A 26 2.20 30.09 12.50
CA GLY A 26 1.82 30.30 11.09
C GLY A 26 2.83 29.69 10.12
N PRO A 27 4.11 30.12 10.15
CA PRO A 27 5.16 29.53 9.32
C PRO A 27 5.34 28.02 9.55
N PHE A 28 5.27 27.57 10.80
CA PHE A 28 5.34 26.13 11.12
C PHE A 28 4.24 25.34 10.39
N LEU A 29 2.98 25.77 10.50
CA LEU A 29 1.86 25.07 9.86
C LEU A 29 1.94 25.14 8.32
N LEU A 30 2.34 26.27 7.74
CA LEU A 30 2.48 26.44 6.29
C LEU A 30 3.51 25.48 5.69
N VAL A 31 4.56 25.13 6.42
CA VAL A 31 5.58 24.16 5.97
C VAL A 31 5.18 22.74 6.34
N HIS A 32 4.76 22.51 7.59
CA HIS A 32 4.54 21.16 8.11
C HIS A 32 3.29 20.50 7.54
N LEU A 33 2.17 21.24 7.40
CA LEU A 33 0.91 20.65 6.91
C LEU A 33 1.02 20.08 5.49
N PRO A 34 1.61 20.77 4.49
CA PRO A 34 1.79 20.20 3.16
C PRO A 34 2.68 18.95 3.16
N ILE A 35 3.78 18.96 3.94
CA ILE A 35 4.66 17.79 4.07
C ILE A 35 3.87 16.61 4.63
N MET A 36 3.12 16.82 5.71
CA MET A 36 2.30 15.78 6.33
C MET A 36 1.22 15.27 5.39
N LEU A 37 0.53 16.16 4.66
CA LEU A 37 -0.49 15.79 3.70
C LEU A 37 0.07 14.91 2.58
N LEU A 38 1.21 15.30 1.99
CA LEU A 38 1.88 14.54 0.93
C LEU A 38 2.38 13.20 1.45
N ALA A 39 3.01 13.16 2.62
CA ALA A 39 3.52 11.93 3.23
C ALA A 39 2.37 10.96 3.58
N ALA A 40 1.29 11.46 4.19
CA ALA A 40 0.11 10.65 4.51
C ALA A 40 -0.57 10.13 3.24
N SER A 41 -0.75 10.97 2.22
CA SER A 41 -1.34 10.57 0.94
C SER A 41 -0.50 9.49 0.25
N ALA A 42 0.83 9.65 0.22
CA ALA A 42 1.73 8.65 -0.34
C ALA A 42 1.70 7.33 0.45
N GLY A 43 1.62 7.40 1.78
CA GLY A 43 1.47 6.23 2.64
C GLY A 43 0.18 5.47 2.35
N VAL A 44 -0.96 6.16 2.38
CA VAL A 44 -2.28 5.58 2.03
C VAL A 44 -2.26 4.99 0.63
N TRP A 45 -1.65 5.67 -0.34
CA TRP A 45 -1.53 5.18 -1.71
C TRP A 45 -0.83 3.82 -1.80
N LEU A 46 0.28 3.64 -1.09
CA LEU A 46 1.02 2.39 -1.09
C LEU A 46 0.15 1.22 -0.63
N PHE A 47 -0.53 1.37 0.52
CA PHE A 47 -1.43 0.33 1.04
C PHE A 47 -2.67 0.13 0.20
N TYR A 48 -3.21 1.22 -0.36
CA TYR A 48 -4.36 1.17 -1.24
C TYR A 48 -4.05 0.30 -2.47
N ILE A 49 -2.98 0.60 -3.23
CA ILE A 49 -2.68 -0.18 -4.44
C ILE A 49 -2.19 -1.60 -4.14
N GLN A 50 -1.62 -1.81 -2.95
CA GLN A 50 -1.25 -3.12 -2.47
C GLN A 50 -2.44 -4.08 -2.37
N HIS A 51 -3.66 -3.58 -2.15
CA HIS A 51 -4.88 -4.40 -2.01
C HIS A 51 -6.02 -4.03 -2.97
N GLN A 52 -5.87 -2.96 -3.76
CA GLN A 52 -6.88 -2.49 -4.71
C GLN A 52 -6.38 -2.60 -6.15
N PHE A 53 -6.52 -3.77 -6.75
CA PHE A 53 -6.11 -4.04 -8.12
C PHE A 53 -7.01 -5.07 -8.79
N GLU A 54 -7.02 -5.08 -10.13
CA GLU A 54 -8.00 -5.81 -10.93
C GLU A 54 -8.06 -7.31 -10.60
N ASN A 55 -6.90 -7.94 -10.45
CA ASN A 55 -6.79 -9.38 -10.24
C ASN A 55 -6.63 -9.77 -8.76
N THR A 56 -7.13 -8.95 -7.83
CA THR A 56 -7.10 -9.30 -6.40
C THR A 56 -8.04 -10.48 -6.13
N ALA A 57 -7.60 -11.42 -5.30
CA ALA A 57 -8.42 -12.57 -4.89
C ALA A 57 -8.97 -12.36 -3.48
N TRP A 58 -10.30 -12.28 -3.36
CA TRP A 58 -11.02 -12.31 -2.09
C TRP A 58 -11.82 -13.60 -1.98
N ALA A 59 -11.86 -14.18 -0.80
CA ALA A 59 -12.54 -15.44 -0.54
C ALA A 59 -13.32 -15.37 0.78
N HIS A 60 -14.49 -15.98 0.82
CA HIS A 60 -15.22 -16.22 2.06
C HIS A 60 -14.44 -17.18 2.96
N THR A 61 -14.68 -17.10 4.27
CA THR A 61 -13.93 -17.83 5.31
C THR A 61 -13.73 -19.31 5.01
N HIS A 62 -14.74 -20.01 4.49
CA HIS A 62 -14.66 -21.45 4.20
C HIS A 62 -13.74 -21.81 3.02
N ALA A 63 -13.53 -20.89 2.09
CA ALA A 63 -12.65 -21.06 0.93
C ALA A 63 -11.31 -20.32 1.10
N TRP A 64 -11.08 -19.70 2.26
CA TRP A 64 -9.90 -18.89 2.50
C TRP A 64 -8.68 -19.77 2.77
N ASN A 65 -7.60 -19.49 2.04
CA ASN A 65 -6.31 -20.13 2.21
C ASN A 65 -5.23 -19.05 2.32
N LEU A 66 -4.33 -19.19 3.30
CA LEU A 66 -3.31 -18.18 3.60
C LEU A 66 -2.41 -17.89 2.39
N GLN A 67 -1.91 -18.93 1.72
CA GLN A 67 -0.97 -18.79 0.61
C GLN A 67 -1.64 -18.10 -0.59
N GLU A 68 -2.85 -18.53 -0.93
CA GLU A 68 -3.69 -17.91 -1.97
C GLU A 68 -3.99 -16.44 -1.64
N ALA A 69 -4.45 -16.17 -0.42
CA ALA A 69 -4.77 -14.81 0.01
C ALA A 69 -3.53 -13.90 0.06
N ALA A 70 -2.38 -14.43 0.47
CA ALA A 70 -1.13 -13.67 0.50
C ALA A 70 -0.65 -13.33 -0.91
N LEU A 71 -0.59 -14.33 -1.80
CA LEU A 71 -0.05 -14.16 -3.15
C LEU A 71 -1.00 -13.43 -4.10
N HIS A 72 -2.30 -13.74 -4.03
CA HIS A 72 -3.28 -13.21 -4.98
C HIS A 72 -4.19 -12.13 -4.37
N GLY A 73 -4.29 -12.02 -3.05
CA GLY A 73 -5.03 -10.94 -2.38
C GLY A 73 -4.22 -9.66 -2.16
N SER A 74 -2.96 -9.65 -2.60
CA SER A 74 -2.10 -8.46 -2.54
C SER A 74 -1.18 -8.36 -3.76
N SER A 75 -0.75 -7.15 -4.10
CA SER A 75 0.01 -6.90 -5.33
C SER A 75 1.53 -6.91 -5.12
N HIS A 76 2.25 -7.06 -6.23
CA HIS A 76 3.66 -6.71 -6.34
C HIS A 76 3.78 -5.32 -6.96
N TYR A 77 3.94 -4.28 -6.15
CA TYR A 77 4.13 -2.93 -6.65
C TYR A 77 5.57 -2.70 -7.11
N ALA A 78 5.80 -2.95 -8.40
CA ALA A 78 7.08 -2.85 -9.09
C ALA A 78 7.47 -1.38 -9.30
N LEU A 79 8.02 -0.78 -8.25
CA LEU A 79 8.54 0.58 -8.23
C LEU A 79 9.94 0.67 -8.89
N PRO A 80 10.28 1.80 -9.54
CA PRO A 80 11.65 2.11 -9.95
C PRO A 80 12.63 2.10 -8.76
N SER A 81 13.92 1.87 -9.02
CA SER A 81 14.95 1.67 -7.98
C SER A 81 14.98 2.77 -6.92
N LEU A 82 14.84 4.04 -7.31
CA LEU A 82 14.82 5.16 -6.38
C LEU A 82 13.63 5.06 -5.41
N LEU A 83 12.43 4.79 -5.92
CA LEU A 83 11.22 4.65 -5.11
C LEU A 83 11.25 3.37 -4.27
N ARG A 84 11.86 2.29 -4.75
CA ARG A 84 12.10 1.09 -3.93
C ARG A 84 13.01 1.37 -2.74
N TRP A 85 14.01 2.21 -2.90
CA TRP A 85 14.88 2.63 -1.80
C TRP A 85 14.11 3.46 -0.78
N PHE A 86 13.37 4.48 -1.23
CA PHE A 86 12.54 5.32 -0.34
C PHE A 86 11.48 4.53 0.42
N THR A 87 10.89 3.53 -0.23
CA THR A 87 9.82 2.70 0.36
C THR A 87 10.35 1.42 1.01
N ALA A 88 11.68 1.27 1.11
CA ALA A 88 12.34 0.10 1.67
C ALA A 88 11.84 -1.24 1.11
N ASN A 89 11.56 -1.33 -0.20
CA ASN A 89 10.99 -2.52 -0.88
C ASN A 89 9.60 -2.98 -0.39
N ILE A 90 8.82 -2.12 0.27
CA ILE A 90 7.44 -2.45 0.70
C ILE A 90 6.54 -2.91 -0.47
N GLY A 91 6.87 -2.52 -1.71
CA GLY A 91 6.15 -2.94 -2.90
C GLY A 91 6.17 -4.45 -3.16
N ILE A 92 7.12 -5.21 -2.61
CA ILE A 92 7.13 -6.69 -2.69
C ILE A 92 6.20 -7.27 -1.60
N HIS A 93 4.94 -6.85 -1.65
CA HIS A 93 3.99 -6.99 -0.55
C HIS A 93 3.39 -8.39 -0.45
N HIS A 94 3.08 -9.01 -1.59
CA HIS A 94 2.63 -10.41 -1.66
C HIS A 94 3.59 -11.40 -0.98
N VAL A 95 4.91 -11.29 -1.22
CA VAL A 95 5.90 -12.13 -0.52
C VAL A 95 5.95 -11.79 0.98
N HIS A 96 5.85 -10.50 1.34
CA HIS A 96 5.81 -10.10 2.74
C HIS A 96 4.59 -10.69 3.46
N HIS A 97 3.42 -10.73 2.82
CA HIS A 97 2.25 -11.40 3.37
C HIS A 97 2.41 -12.91 3.48
N LEU A 98 3.10 -13.54 2.51
CA LEU A 98 3.37 -14.96 2.54
C LEU A 98 4.32 -15.33 3.70
N CYS A 99 5.34 -14.52 3.96
CA CYS A 99 6.27 -14.70 5.07
C CYS A 99 6.79 -13.36 5.60
N SER A 100 6.07 -12.78 6.58
CA SER A 100 6.39 -11.47 7.16
C SER A 100 7.67 -11.44 7.99
N ARG A 101 8.25 -12.62 8.27
CA ARG A 101 9.54 -12.78 8.96
C ARG A 101 10.72 -12.42 8.06
N ILE A 102 10.53 -12.39 6.74
CA ILE A 102 11.57 -11.97 5.81
C ILE A 102 11.67 -10.44 5.87
N PRO A 103 12.82 -9.88 6.26
CA PRO A 103 12.97 -8.43 6.32
C PRO A 103 12.97 -7.86 4.90
N TYR A 104 12.44 -6.65 4.73
CA TYR A 104 12.21 -6.07 3.40
C TYR A 104 13.47 -5.98 2.51
N TYR A 105 14.65 -5.77 3.09
CA TYR A 105 15.91 -5.72 2.35
C TYR A 105 16.32 -7.07 1.73
N ARG A 106 15.72 -8.20 2.15
CA ARG A 106 15.92 -9.53 1.56
C ARG A 106 14.85 -9.94 0.56
N LEU A 107 13.71 -9.25 0.49
CA LEU A 107 12.65 -9.60 -0.47
C LEU A 107 13.10 -9.61 -1.94
N PRO A 108 14.00 -8.71 -2.39
CA PRO A 108 14.52 -8.80 -3.76
C PRO A 108 15.31 -10.09 -4.03
N LEU A 109 15.95 -10.68 -3.02
CA LEU A 109 16.63 -11.97 -3.15
C LEU A 109 15.60 -13.09 -3.36
N VAL A 110 14.48 -13.06 -2.63
CA VAL A 110 13.40 -14.03 -2.80
C VAL A 110 12.88 -14.01 -4.23
N LEU A 111 12.59 -12.84 -4.80
CA LEU A 111 12.13 -12.74 -6.19
C LEU A 111 13.18 -13.22 -7.21
N ARG A 112 14.47 -13.07 -6.88
CA ARG A 112 15.57 -13.56 -7.74
C ARG A 112 15.69 -15.08 -7.70
N GLU A 113 15.54 -15.68 -6.52
CA GLU A 113 15.64 -17.13 -6.32
C GLU A 113 14.34 -17.85 -6.73
N HIS A 114 13.21 -17.16 -6.69
CA HIS A 114 11.88 -17.64 -7.04
C HIS A 114 11.22 -16.71 -8.09
N PRO A 115 11.71 -16.72 -9.34
CA PRO A 115 11.21 -15.84 -10.40
C PRO A 115 9.72 -16.03 -10.71
N GLU A 116 9.15 -17.20 -10.39
CA GLU A 116 7.71 -17.48 -10.49
C GLU A 116 6.85 -16.53 -9.65
N LEU A 117 7.39 -15.97 -8.57
CA LEU A 117 6.67 -15.01 -7.72
C LEU A 117 6.65 -13.59 -8.29
N GLU A 118 7.62 -13.23 -9.14
CA GLU A 118 7.78 -11.84 -9.61
C GLU A 118 6.57 -11.32 -10.39
N GLY A 119 5.93 -12.21 -11.15
CA GLY A 119 4.78 -11.89 -12.01
C GLY A 119 3.45 -11.81 -11.27
N ILE A 120 3.36 -12.37 -10.05
CA ILE A 120 2.09 -12.47 -9.33
C ILE A 120 1.64 -11.08 -8.87
N GLY A 121 0.43 -10.68 -9.26
CA GLY A 121 -0.15 -9.40 -8.88
C GLY A 121 0.71 -8.19 -9.26
N ARG A 122 1.57 -8.30 -10.27
CA ARG A 122 2.54 -7.24 -10.60
C ARG A 122 1.87 -5.98 -11.16
N LEU A 123 2.18 -4.85 -10.55
CA LEU A 123 1.71 -3.52 -10.92
C LEU A 123 2.87 -2.54 -10.97
N THR A 124 2.96 -1.79 -12.07
CA THR A 124 3.83 -0.63 -12.19
C THR A 124 3.15 0.64 -11.67
N LEU A 125 3.92 1.70 -11.45
CA LEU A 125 3.40 3.02 -11.08
C LEU A 125 2.31 3.51 -12.05
N LEU A 126 2.50 3.37 -13.36
CA LEU A 126 1.50 3.81 -14.35
C LEU A 126 0.24 2.93 -14.33
N GLN A 127 0.39 1.62 -14.13
CA GLN A 127 -0.76 0.72 -13.99
C GLN A 127 -1.56 1.05 -12.72
N SER A 128 -0.89 1.40 -11.62
CA SER A 128 -1.56 1.71 -10.36
C SER A 128 -2.55 2.87 -10.45
N LEU A 129 -2.23 3.88 -11.25
CA LEU A 129 -3.14 5.01 -11.48
C LEU A 129 -4.45 4.58 -12.16
N ARG A 130 -4.44 3.49 -12.93
CA ARG A 130 -5.66 2.94 -13.55
C ARG A 130 -6.53 2.19 -12.55
N CYS A 131 -5.97 1.70 -11.46
CA CYS A 131 -6.68 0.92 -10.44
C CYS A 131 -7.58 1.79 -9.54
N VAL A 132 -7.35 3.10 -9.46
CA VAL A 132 -8.15 4.05 -8.65
C VAL A 132 -9.64 4.01 -8.98
N ARG A 133 -9.98 3.70 -10.22
CA ARG A 133 -11.39 3.62 -10.66
C ARG A 133 -12.10 2.35 -10.20
N LEU A 134 -11.35 1.33 -9.78
CA LEU A 134 -11.87 0.06 -9.32
C LEU A 134 -12.39 0.26 -7.89
N ALA A 135 -13.70 0.17 -7.71
CA ALA A 135 -14.36 0.61 -6.47
C ALA A 135 -15.32 -0.44 -5.88
N LEU A 136 -15.74 -1.42 -6.69
CA LEU A 136 -16.72 -2.43 -6.30
C LEU A 136 -16.14 -3.82 -6.53
N TRP A 137 -16.50 -4.77 -5.67
CA TRP A 137 -16.21 -6.19 -5.89
C TRP A 137 -17.38 -6.83 -6.62
N ASP A 138 -17.10 -7.47 -7.76
CA ASP A 138 -18.07 -8.27 -8.50
C ASP A 138 -17.89 -9.74 -8.11
N GLU A 139 -18.84 -10.31 -7.36
CA GLU A 139 -18.81 -11.71 -6.91
C GLU A 139 -18.91 -12.71 -8.07
N GLY A 140 -19.61 -12.35 -9.15
CA GLY A 140 -19.78 -13.22 -10.32
C GLY A 140 -18.48 -13.35 -11.11
N GLN A 141 -17.74 -12.25 -11.24
CA GLN A 141 -16.46 -12.20 -11.96
C GLN A 141 -15.23 -12.37 -11.07
N LYS A 142 -15.40 -12.37 -9.73
CA LYS A 142 -14.34 -12.41 -8.72
C LYS A 142 -13.22 -11.41 -8.98
N ARG A 143 -13.60 -10.17 -9.26
CA ARG A 143 -12.65 -9.08 -9.52
C ARG A 143 -13.20 -7.73 -9.07
N LEU A 144 -12.30 -6.77 -8.91
CA LEU A 144 -12.70 -5.38 -8.71
C LEU A 144 -13.12 -4.74 -10.04
N VAL A 145 -14.23 -4.01 -10.01
CA VAL A 145 -14.83 -3.31 -11.15
C VAL A 145 -15.07 -1.84 -10.84
N SER A 146 -15.14 -1.02 -11.88
CA SER A 146 -15.50 0.40 -11.76
C SER A 146 -17.01 0.61 -11.81
N PHE A 147 -17.48 1.73 -11.22
CA PHE A 147 -18.88 2.15 -11.38
C PHE A 147 -19.31 2.28 -12.85
N ARG A 148 -18.37 2.61 -13.75
CA ARG A 148 -18.65 2.70 -15.19
C ARG A 148 -18.94 1.34 -15.80
N GLU A 149 -18.19 0.31 -15.41
CA GLU A 149 -18.43 -1.08 -15.86
C GLU A 149 -19.79 -1.57 -15.38
N VAL A 150 -20.10 -1.35 -14.10
CA VAL A 150 -21.39 -1.74 -13.52
C VAL A 150 -22.56 -1.06 -14.25
N ARG A 151 -22.49 0.25 -14.51
CA ARG A 151 -23.53 0.96 -15.28
C ARG A 151 -23.70 0.41 -16.69
N ARG A 152 -22.62 -0.01 -17.36
CA ARG A 152 -22.70 -0.62 -18.70
C ARG A 152 -23.37 -1.98 -18.65
N HIS A 153 -23.05 -2.80 -17.64
CA HIS A 153 -23.64 -4.11 -17.45
C HIS A 153 -25.16 -4.01 -17.24
N TYR A 154 -25.62 -3.15 -16.32
CA TYR A 154 -27.05 -2.93 -16.07
C TYR A 154 -27.79 -2.24 -17.22
N ALA A 155 -27.11 -1.45 -18.07
CA ALA A 155 -27.74 -0.87 -19.25
C ALA A 155 -27.87 -1.87 -20.42
N SER A 156 -27.17 -3.00 -20.36
CA SER A 156 -27.21 -4.07 -21.37
C SER A 156 -28.11 -5.25 -21.01
N VAL A 157 -28.67 -5.25 -19.80
CA VAL A 157 -29.66 -6.22 -19.29
C VAL A 157 -31.03 -5.56 -19.34
#